data_AF-A0A838H374-F1
#
_entry.id   AF-A0A838H374-F1
#
_cell.length_a   1.000
_cell.length_b   1.000
_cell.length_c   1.000
_cell.angle_alpha   90.00
_cell.angle_beta   90.00
_cell.angle_gamma   90.00
#
_symmetry.space_group_name_H-M   'P 1'
#
loop_
_entity.id
_entity.type
_entity.pdbx_description
1 polymer ?
#
loop_
_entity_poly.entity_id
_entity_poly.type
_entity_poly.pdbx_seq_one_letter_code
_entity_poly.pdbx_strand_id
1 'polypeptide(L)'
;VHVGAAAAAWLAVNLPVYLRAPTGWGRFLELSRTRPADHDSLYRVVEEYARAGASFPVDGLNVVTAALFVAAAGAVVVAGSRRRDPAATWELFLPLLIAFLLTGKVYSPQFSLWLLPLMALSLPRLAPFLCFCAADLAVWLVRFPWLGGRQGFTPAPGYGAFALVVLLRAVILVWIAWVTVHQGAAYPHAVDDDARAAPVAG
;
A
#
# COMPACT_ATOMS: atom_id res chain seq x y z
N VAL A 1 -6.38 -26.74 1.82
CA VAL A 1 -4.96 -26.94 2.23
C VAL A 1 -4.21 -25.63 2.40
N HIS A 2 -4.25 -24.71 1.42
CA HIS A 2 -3.49 -23.44 1.48
C HIS A 2 -3.85 -22.51 2.65
N VAL A 3 -5.12 -22.33 2.99
CA VAL A 3 -5.54 -21.45 4.11
C VAL A 3 -5.05 -21.97 5.46
N GLY A 4 -5.16 -23.29 5.69
CA GLY A 4 -4.68 -23.91 6.93
C GLY A 4 -3.17 -23.82 7.08
N ALA A 5 -2.42 -24.05 6.00
CA ALA A 5 -0.96 -23.88 5.99
C ALA A 5 -0.55 -22.42 6.21
N ALA A 6 -1.23 -21.46 5.59
CA ALA A 6 -0.99 -20.03 5.79
C ALA A 6 -1.27 -19.60 7.24
N ALA A 7 -2.39 -20.04 7.83
CA ALA A 7 -2.74 -19.76 9.21
C ALA A 7 -1.71 -20.39 10.19
N ALA A 8 -1.31 -21.64 9.94
CA ALA A 8 -0.31 -22.31 10.75
C ALA A 8 1.06 -21.62 10.68
N ALA A 9 1.51 -21.24 9.48
CA ALA A 9 2.76 -20.50 9.29
C ALA A 9 2.70 -19.12 9.96
N TRP A 10 1.59 -18.39 9.81
CA TRP A 10 1.39 -17.10 10.46
C TRP A 10 1.46 -17.22 11.98
N LEU A 11 0.78 -18.23 12.55
CA LEU A 11 0.80 -18.50 13.99
C LEU A 11 2.20 -18.92 14.47
N ALA A 12 2.88 -19.79 13.75
CA ALA A 12 4.23 -20.25 14.11
C ALA A 12 5.22 -19.08 14.22
N VAL A 13 5.07 -18.05 13.39
CA VAL A 13 5.90 -16.83 13.43
C VAL A 13 5.42 -15.83 14.48
N ASN A 14 4.10 -15.56 14.55
CA ASN A 14 3.56 -14.45 15.35
C ASN A 14 3.31 -14.83 16.81
N LEU A 15 2.86 -16.07 17.08
CA LEU A 15 2.48 -16.50 18.42
C LEU A 15 3.67 -16.45 19.41
N PRO A 16 4.89 -16.91 19.08
CA PRO A 16 6.02 -16.83 20.00
C PRO A 16 6.42 -15.40 20.37
N VAL A 17 6.18 -14.44 19.46
CA VAL A 17 6.44 -13.01 19.68
C VAL A 17 5.36 -12.41 20.57
N TYR A 18 4.08 -12.69 20.27
CA TYR A 18 2.95 -12.24 21.08
C TYR A 18 3.05 -12.72 22.53
N LEU A 19 3.41 -13.98 22.75
CA LEU A 19 3.54 -14.55 24.09
C LEU A 19 4.69 -13.92 24.91
N ARG A 20 5.75 -13.45 24.25
CA ARG A 20 6.91 -12.80 24.92
C ARG A 20 6.73 -11.30 25.12
N ALA A 21 5.99 -10.64 24.23
CA ALA A 21 5.85 -9.18 24.21
C ALA A 21 4.46 -8.75 23.71
N PRO A 22 3.37 -9.04 24.45
CA PRO A 22 2.00 -8.80 23.98
C PRO A 22 1.73 -7.32 23.73
N THR A 23 2.24 -6.44 24.61
CA THR A 23 2.13 -4.97 24.45
C THR A 23 2.87 -4.48 23.20
N GLY A 24 4.08 -4.99 22.95
CA GLY A 24 4.87 -4.62 21.76
C GLY A 24 4.21 -5.12 20.47
N TRP A 25 3.72 -6.35 20.46
CA TRP A 25 3.01 -6.94 19.33
C TRP A 25 1.72 -6.16 19.00
N GLY A 26 0.95 -5.78 20.02
CA GLY A 26 -0.30 -5.03 19.85
C GLY A 26 -0.13 -3.55 19.53
N ARG A 27 1.08 -2.99 19.66
CA ARG A 27 1.32 -1.55 19.57
C ARG A 27 0.90 -0.95 18.24
N PHE A 28 1.15 -1.66 17.14
CA PHE A 28 0.71 -1.22 15.81
C PHE A 28 -0.82 -1.08 15.74
N LEU A 29 -1.55 -2.09 16.22
CA LEU A 29 -3.01 -2.10 16.21
C LEU A 29 -3.60 -1.00 17.11
N GLU A 30 -2.99 -0.77 18.27
CA GLU A 30 -3.36 0.32 19.17
C GLU A 30 -3.18 1.68 18.49
N LEU A 31 -2.00 1.94 17.92
CA LEU A 31 -1.71 3.20 17.22
C LEU A 31 -2.63 3.41 16.01
N SER A 32 -2.92 2.35 15.25
CA SER A 32 -3.86 2.42 14.12
C SER A 32 -5.27 2.78 14.59
N ARG A 33 -5.71 2.31 15.76
CA ARG A 33 -7.04 2.60 16.32
C ARG A 33 -7.13 3.99 16.92
N THR A 34 -6.16 4.40 17.73
CA THR A 34 -6.26 5.60 18.58
C THR A 34 -5.81 6.89 17.91
N ARG A 35 -4.95 6.83 16.89
CA ARG A 35 -4.45 8.04 16.22
C ARG A 35 -5.53 8.70 15.35
N PRO A 36 -5.56 10.05 15.28
CA PRO A 36 -6.35 10.76 14.29
C PRO A 36 -5.79 10.54 12.86
N ALA A 37 -6.42 11.18 11.88
CA ALA A 37 -5.91 11.22 10.52
C ALA A 37 -4.49 11.81 10.49
N ASP A 38 -3.54 11.06 9.95
CA ASP A 38 -2.17 11.53 9.75
C ASP A 38 -2.12 12.61 8.67
N HIS A 39 -1.10 13.46 8.74
CA HIS A 39 -1.04 14.67 7.91
C HIS A 39 -1.02 14.42 6.40
N ASP A 40 -0.56 13.23 6.02
CA ASP A 40 -0.41 12.69 4.68
C ASP A 40 -1.48 11.66 4.32
N SER A 41 -2.50 11.51 5.16
CA SER A 41 -3.71 10.78 4.79
C SER A 41 -4.60 11.64 3.90
N LEU A 42 -5.39 10.99 3.04
CA LEU A 42 -6.40 11.67 2.23
C LEU A 42 -7.46 12.34 3.12
N TYR A 43 -7.71 11.79 4.31
CA TYR A 43 -8.64 12.37 5.28
C TYR A 43 -8.17 13.72 5.79
N ARG A 44 -6.87 13.91 6.05
CA ARG A 44 -6.36 15.22 6.48
C ARG A 44 -6.54 16.29 5.40
N VAL A 45 -6.39 15.92 4.13
CA VAL A 45 -6.65 16.81 3.00
C VAL A 45 -8.12 17.24 3.01
N VAL A 46 -9.05 16.30 3.22
CA VAL A 46 -10.49 16.60 3.37
C VAL A 46 -10.77 17.48 4.59
N GLU A 47 -10.15 17.18 5.74
CA GLU A 47 -10.29 18.00 6.95
C GLU A 47 -9.86 19.45 6.68
N GLU A 48 -8.72 19.66 6.01
CA GLU A 48 -8.24 21.00 5.70
C GLU A 48 -9.19 21.75 4.77
N TYR A 49 -9.51 21.16 3.61
CA TYR A 49 -10.10 21.89 2.50
C TYR A 49 -11.62 21.82 2.43
N ALA A 50 -12.22 20.74 2.94
CA ALA A 50 -13.67 20.55 2.90
C ALA A 50 -14.34 20.72 4.27
N ARG A 51 -13.56 20.74 5.37
CA ARG A 51 -14.07 20.88 6.74
C ARG A 51 -13.46 22.04 7.51
N ALA A 52 -12.79 22.98 6.82
CA ALA A 52 -12.15 24.15 7.44
C ALA A 52 -11.22 23.80 8.62
N GLY A 53 -10.49 22.68 8.50
CA GLY A 53 -9.59 22.15 9.51
C GLY A 53 -10.23 21.28 10.59
N ALA A 54 -11.57 21.09 10.59
CA ALA A 54 -12.25 20.30 11.61
C ALA A 54 -12.00 18.79 11.42
N SER A 55 -11.41 18.16 12.44
CA SER A 55 -11.05 16.75 12.42
C SER A 55 -12.26 15.82 12.41
N PHE A 56 -12.08 14.62 11.86
CA PHE A 56 -13.04 13.53 11.97
C PHE A 56 -12.95 12.87 13.35
N PRO A 57 -14.08 12.47 13.96
CA PRO A 57 -14.07 11.59 15.12
C PRO A 57 -13.34 10.28 14.82
N VAL A 58 -12.41 9.89 15.67
CA VAL A 58 -11.50 8.75 15.44
C VAL A 58 -12.27 7.44 15.25
N ASP A 59 -13.30 7.19 16.06
CA ASP A 59 -14.10 5.95 15.98
C ASP A 59 -14.89 5.84 14.68
N GLY A 60 -15.51 6.95 14.24
CA GLY A 60 -16.18 7.00 12.95
C GLY A 60 -15.21 6.77 11.80
N LEU A 61 -14.02 7.36 11.87
CA LEU A 61 -12.99 7.19 10.85
C LEU A 61 -12.41 5.76 10.83
N ASN A 62 -12.30 5.10 11.98
CA ASN A 62 -11.94 3.67 12.05
C ASN A 62 -12.92 2.81 11.24
N VAL A 63 -14.23 3.05 11.39
CA VAL A 63 -15.26 2.31 10.62
C VAL A 63 -15.16 2.62 9.12
N VAL A 64 -15.03 3.89 8.75
CA VAL A 64 -14.94 4.30 7.34
C VAL A 64 -13.70 3.70 6.67
N THR A 65 -12.53 3.79 7.31
CA THR A 65 -11.28 3.25 6.76
C THR A 65 -11.35 1.73 6.58
N ALA A 66 -11.93 1.00 7.55
CA ALA A 66 -12.13 -0.43 7.45
C ALA A 66 -13.11 -0.81 6.32
N ALA A 67 -14.24 -0.10 6.21
CA ALA A 67 -15.23 -0.35 5.17
C ALA A 67 -14.66 -0.08 3.76
N LEU A 68 -13.94 1.03 3.58
CA LEU A 68 -13.28 1.37 2.32
C LEU A 68 -12.19 0.35 1.97
N PHE A 69 -11.40 -0.09 2.94
CA PHE A 69 -10.39 -1.11 2.70
C PHE A 69 -11.03 -2.43 2.27
N VAL A 70 -12.08 -2.89 2.95
CA VAL A 70 -12.80 -4.12 2.58
C VAL A 70 -13.42 -4.00 1.18
N ALA A 71 -14.02 -2.86 0.85
CA ALA A 71 -14.58 -2.62 -0.47
C ALA A 71 -13.50 -2.63 -1.56
N ALA A 72 -12.37 -1.94 -1.33
CA ALA A 72 -11.24 -1.90 -2.27
C ALA A 72 -10.57 -3.27 -2.42
N ALA A 73 -10.37 -4.01 -1.33
CA ALA A 73 -9.85 -5.37 -1.36
C ALA A 73 -10.80 -6.32 -2.12
N GLY A 74 -12.11 -6.20 -1.90
CA GLY A 74 -13.13 -6.91 -2.66
C GLY A 74 -13.05 -6.62 -4.17
N ALA A 75 -12.88 -5.35 -4.55
CA ALA A 75 -12.68 -4.97 -5.95
C ALA A 75 -11.41 -5.59 -6.55
N VAL A 76 -10.30 -5.63 -5.81
CA VAL A 76 -9.06 -6.29 -6.23
C VAL A 76 -9.27 -7.81 -6.41
N VAL A 77 -9.98 -8.47 -5.50
CA VAL A 77 -10.30 -9.90 -5.60
C VAL A 77 -11.19 -10.19 -6.82
N VAL A 78 -12.24 -9.40 -7.05
CA VAL A 78 -13.13 -9.54 -8.22
C VAL A 78 -12.38 -9.30 -9.53
N ALA A 79 -11.43 -8.38 -9.55
CA ALA A 79 -10.61 -8.17 -10.73
C ALA A 79 -9.60 -9.31 -10.93
N GLY A 80 -9.03 -9.81 -9.83
CA GLY A 80 -8.14 -10.97 -9.80
C GLY A 80 -8.80 -12.27 -10.27
N SER A 81 -10.07 -12.49 -9.95
CA SER A 81 -10.81 -13.69 -10.38
C SER A 81 -11.02 -13.75 -11.90
N ARG A 82 -10.76 -12.66 -12.62
CA ARG A 82 -10.82 -12.61 -14.09
C ARG A 82 -9.49 -12.99 -14.75
N ARG A 83 -8.41 -13.14 -13.96
CA ARG A 83 -7.09 -13.55 -14.47
C ARG A 83 -7.15 -15.01 -14.89
N ARG A 84 -6.62 -15.30 -16.09
CA ARG A 84 -6.60 -16.65 -16.67
C ARG A 84 -5.47 -17.52 -16.13
N ASP A 85 -4.41 -16.90 -15.63
CA ASP A 85 -3.24 -17.60 -15.09
C ASP A 85 -3.25 -17.57 -13.55
N PRO A 86 -3.51 -18.71 -12.88
CA PRO A 86 -3.44 -18.82 -11.43
C PRO A 86 -2.06 -18.47 -10.85
N ALA A 87 -0.97 -18.70 -11.61
CA ALA A 87 0.40 -18.40 -11.17
C ALA A 87 0.65 -16.89 -11.03
N ALA A 88 -0.10 -16.05 -11.74
CA ALA A 88 -0.01 -14.59 -11.63
C ALA A 88 -0.79 -14.01 -10.44
N THR A 89 -1.52 -14.82 -9.67
CA THR A 89 -2.42 -14.34 -8.60
C THR A 89 -1.67 -13.59 -7.48
N TRP A 90 -0.40 -13.93 -7.23
CA TRP A 90 0.41 -13.26 -6.21
C TRP A 90 0.65 -11.77 -6.51
N GLU A 91 0.61 -11.36 -7.78
CA GLU A 91 0.80 -9.93 -8.12
C GLU A 91 -0.30 -9.04 -7.52
N LEU A 92 -1.44 -9.61 -7.13
CA LEU A 92 -2.54 -8.90 -6.46
C LEU A 92 -2.18 -8.42 -5.04
N PHE A 93 -1.09 -8.91 -4.46
CA PHE A 93 -0.58 -8.37 -3.19
C PHE A 93 -0.21 -6.89 -3.32
N LEU A 94 0.31 -6.45 -4.48
CA LEU A 94 0.64 -5.04 -4.72
C LEU A 94 -0.60 -4.11 -4.65
N PRO A 95 -1.67 -4.30 -5.45
CA PRO A 95 -2.87 -3.47 -5.37
C PRO A 95 -3.61 -3.59 -4.03
N LEU A 96 -3.54 -4.74 -3.34
CA LEU A 96 -4.07 -4.86 -1.97
C LEU A 96 -3.33 -3.96 -0.99
N LEU A 97 -2.00 -3.91 -1.07
CA LEU A 97 -1.19 -3.05 -0.20
C LEU A 97 -1.38 -1.58 -0.55
N ILE A 98 -1.51 -1.25 -1.83
CA ILE A 98 -1.89 0.10 -2.28
C ILE A 98 -3.25 0.49 -1.72
N ALA A 99 -4.25 -0.39 -1.78
CA ALA A 99 -5.57 -0.14 -1.21
C ALA A 99 -5.49 0.11 0.30
N PHE A 100 -4.68 -0.66 1.04
CA PHE A 100 -4.42 -0.43 2.46
C PHE A 100 -3.84 0.98 2.71
N LEU A 101 -2.84 1.40 1.93
CA LEU A 101 -2.22 2.73 2.07
C LEU A 101 -3.17 3.87 1.73
N LEU A 102 -3.99 3.73 0.68
CA LEU A 102 -4.91 4.78 0.24
C LEU A 102 -6.13 4.95 1.14
N THR A 103 -6.62 3.86 1.73
CA THR A 103 -7.81 3.87 2.60
C THR A 103 -7.47 4.08 4.07
N GLY A 104 -6.22 3.86 4.47
CA GLY A 104 -5.76 4.04 5.84
C GLY A 104 -5.73 5.50 6.29
N LYS A 105 -6.09 5.74 7.55
CA LYS A 105 -5.96 7.06 8.20
C LYS A 105 -4.60 7.30 8.84
N VAL A 106 -3.87 6.23 9.15
CA VAL A 106 -2.54 6.29 9.76
C VAL A 106 -1.52 5.93 8.71
N TYR A 107 -0.46 6.71 8.61
CA TYR A 107 0.61 6.53 7.66
C TYR A 107 1.98 6.70 8.32
N SER A 108 2.87 5.75 8.06
CA SER A 108 4.29 5.91 8.33
C SER A 108 5.08 5.91 7.01
N PRO A 109 6.10 6.78 6.83
CA PRO A 109 7.00 6.74 5.68
C PRO A 109 7.56 5.34 5.36
N GLN A 110 7.72 4.48 6.37
CA GLN A 110 8.17 3.10 6.17
C GLN A 110 7.18 2.23 5.36
N PHE A 111 5.90 2.61 5.26
CA PHE A 111 4.90 1.87 4.50
C PHE A 111 5.19 1.91 3.00
N SER A 112 5.80 3.01 2.50
CA SER A 112 6.25 3.10 1.10
C SER A 112 7.22 1.98 0.73
N LEU A 113 8.07 1.58 1.68
CA LEU A 113 9.10 0.55 1.44
C LEU A 113 8.49 -0.83 1.20
N TRP A 114 7.27 -1.08 1.70
CA TRP A 114 6.58 -2.35 1.47
C TRP A 114 6.20 -2.54 0.00
N LEU A 115 6.03 -1.43 -0.73
CA LEU A 115 5.65 -1.48 -2.15
C LEU A 115 6.83 -1.78 -3.06
N LEU A 116 8.06 -1.38 -2.69
CA LEU A 116 9.25 -1.50 -3.55
C LEU A 116 9.51 -2.92 -4.09
N PRO A 117 9.60 -3.98 -3.25
CA PRO A 117 9.85 -5.33 -3.77
C PRO A 117 8.68 -5.84 -4.61
N LEU A 118 7.44 -5.52 -4.23
CA LEU A 118 6.26 -5.94 -4.98
C LEU A 118 6.19 -5.25 -6.34
N MET A 119 6.48 -3.95 -6.41
CA MET A 119 6.55 -3.21 -7.67
C MET A 119 7.68 -3.73 -8.57
N ALA A 120 8.85 -4.04 -8.01
CA ALA A 120 9.96 -4.60 -8.78
C ALA A 120 9.62 -5.95 -9.41
N LEU A 121 8.79 -6.76 -8.74
CA LEU A 121 8.38 -8.08 -9.23
C LEU A 121 7.14 -8.02 -10.14
N SER A 122 6.19 -7.11 -9.86
CA SER A 122 4.88 -7.08 -10.54
C SER A 122 4.82 -6.11 -11.71
N LEU A 123 5.72 -5.13 -11.83
CA LEU A 123 5.64 -4.14 -12.91
C LEU A 123 6.50 -4.54 -14.11
N PRO A 124 5.92 -4.72 -15.31
CA PRO A 124 6.64 -5.12 -16.51
C PRO A 124 7.46 -3.99 -17.12
N ARG A 125 7.21 -2.74 -16.69
CA ARG A 125 7.88 -1.54 -17.18
C ARG A 125 8.46 -0.76 -16.02
N LEU A 126 9.61 -0.15 -16.25
CA LEU A 126 10.30 0.65 -15.25
C LEU A 126 9.60 2.00 -14.99
N ALA A 127 8.83 2.52 -15.96
CA ALA A 127 8.25 3.86 -15.86
C ALA A 127 7.31 4.06 -14.65
N PRO A 128 6.31 3.19 -14.38
CA PRO A 128 5.44 3.37 -13.21
C PRO A 128 6.20 3.27 -11.88
N PHE A 129 7.23 2.42 -11.82
CA PHE A 129 8.12 2.33 -10.65
C PHE A 129 8.88 3.64 -10.41
N LEU A 130 9.47 4.23 -11.45
CA LEU A 130 10.17 5.51 -11.34
C LEU A 130 9.22 6.66 -10.96
N CYS A 131 8.01 6.69 -11.51
CA CYS A 131 6.98 7.65 -11.12
C CYS A 131 6.64 7.55 -9.63
N PHE A 132 6.50 6.33 -9.10
CA PHE A 132 6.31 6.12 -7.67
C PHE A 132 7.49 6.64 -6.85
N CYS A 133 8.72 6.26 -7.20
CA CYS A 133 9.93 6.71 -6.50
C CYS A 133 10.04 8.25 -6.48
N ALA A 134 9.77 8.90 -7.62
CA ALA A 134 9.80 10.36 -7.72
C ALA A 134 8.72 11.01 -6.85
N ALA A 135 7.49 10.48 -6.85
CA ALA A 135 6.40 11.01 -6.04
C ALA A 135 6.62 10.79 -4.54
N ASP A 136 7.12 9.63 -4.14
CA ASP A 136 7.42 9.33 -2.74
C ASP A 136 8.58 10.17 -2.22
N LEU A 137 9.62 10.38 -3.04
CA LEU A 137 10.71 11.31 -2.74
C LEU A 137 10.18 12.74 -2.59
N ALA A 138 9.27 13.19 -3.47
CA ALA A 138 8.65 14.51 -3.34
C ALA A 138 7.85 14.65 -2.04
N VAL A 139 7.08 13.64 -1.65
CA VAL A 139 6.40 13.61 -0.34
C VAL A 139 7.41 13.73 0.79
N TRP A 140 8.52 13.00 0.74
CA TRP A 140 9.56 13.03 1.76
C TRP A 140 10.18 14.44 1.88
N LEU A 141 10.58 15.03 0.75
CA LEU A 141 11.19 16.35 0.68
C LEU A 141 10.27 17.49 1.15
N VAL A 142 8.95 17.31 1.10
CA VAL A 142 7.99 18.29 1.63
C VAL A 142 7.62 18.00 3.08
N ARG A 143 7.41 16.72 3.43
CA ARG A 143 6.96 16.29 4.76
C ARG A 143 7.91 16.71 5.87
N PHE A 144 9.21 16.44 5.72
CA PHE A 144 10.16 16.69 6.80
C PHE A 144 10.38 18.18 7.08
N PRO A 145 10.56 19.05 6.06
CA PRO A 145 10.58 20.49 6.30
C PRO A 145 9.26 21.04 6.86
N TRP A 146 8.11 20.50 6.42
CA TRP A 146 6.81 20.87 6.98
C TRP A 146 6.71 20.53 8.47
N LEU A 147 7.14 19.32 8.88
CA LEU A 147 7.20 18.91 10.28
C LEU A 147 8.20 19.77 11.07
N GLY A 148 9.39 20.00 10.50
CA GLY A 148 10.43 20.82 11.11
C GLY A 148 9.97 22.24 11.40
N GLY A 149 9.28 22.89 10.47
CA GLY A 149 8.77 24.24 10.70
C GLY A 149 7.59 24.33 11.64
N ARG A 150 6.79 23.26 11.79
CA ARG A 150 5.80 23.17 12.89
C ARG A 150 6.45 23.13 14.27
N GLN A 151 7.72 22.74 14.35
CA GLN A 151 8.52 22.72 15.57
C GLN A 151 9.50 23.92 15.65
N GLY A 152 9.46 24.84 14.68
CA GLY A 152 10.33 26.02 14.65
C GLY A 152 11.78 25.77 14.19
N PHE A 153 12.09 24.58 13.66
CA PHE A 153 13.46 24.23 13.24
C PHE A 153 13.84 24.71 11.85
N THR A 154 12.88 24.80 10.92
CA THR A 154 13.13 25.16 9.51
C THR A 154 11.98 26.00 8.97
N PRO A 155 12.18 26.84 7.93
CA PRO A 155 11.06 27.37 7.17
C PRO A 155 10.18 26.21 6.66
N ALA A 156 8.89 26.22 6.98
CA ALA A 156 7.97 25.17 6.54
C ALA A 156 7.26 25.58 5.23
N PRO A 157 7.16 24.69 4.24
CA PRO A 157 6.20 24.86 3.17
C PRO A 157 4.77 24.89 3.76
N GLY A 158 3.83 25.55 3.10
CA GLY A 158 2.43 25.51 3.50
C GLY A 158 1.83 24.11 3.38
N TYR A 159 0.78 23.80 4.15
CA TYR A 159 0.12 22.48 4.08
C TYR A 159 -0.38 22.15 2.66
N GLY A 160 -0.73 23.14 1.84
CA GLY A 160 -1.13 22.89 0.45
C GLY A 160 -0.06 22.27 -0.44
N ALA A 161 1.22 22.63 -0.25
CA ALA A 161 2.30 21.95 -0.96
C ALA A 161 2.40 20.48 -0.53
N PHE A 162 2.20 20.20 0.76
CA PHE A 162 2.19 18.85 1.30
C PHE A 162 0.99 18.04 0.79
N ALA A 163 -0.21 18.61 0.82
CA ALA A 163 -1.41 18.00 0.28
C ALA A 163 -1.25 17.68 -1.22
N LEU A 164 -0.65 18.59 -1.99
CA LEU A 164 -0.42 18.38 -3.43
C LEU A 164 0.45 17.15 -3.71
N VAL A 165 1.60 17.01 -3.05
CA VAL A 165 2.49 15.87 -3.27
C VAL A 165 1.87 14.55 -2.78
N VAL A 166 1.06 14.60 -1.71
CA VAL A 166 0.29 13.45 -1.22
C VAL A 166 -0.76 13.01 -2.24
N LEU A 167 -1.51 13.95 -2.82
CA LEU A 167 -2.50 13.69 -3.86
C LEU A 167 -1.85 13.15 -5.14
N LEU A 168 -0.71 13.73 -5.56
CA LEU A 168 0.06 13.24 -6.70
C LEU A 168 0.48 11.78 -6.49
N ARG A 169 1.04 11.45 -5.32
CA ARG A 169 1.38 10.07 -4.96
C ARG A 169 0.15 9.17 -4.99
N ALA A 170 -0.99 9.62 -4.45
CA ALA A 170 -2.22 8.84 -4.45
C ALA A 170 -2.70 8.52 -5.87
N VAL A 171 -2.66 9.48 -6.80
CA VAL A 171 -2.98 9.27 -8.22
C VAL A 171 -2.05 8.25 -8.86
N ILE A 172 -0.74 8.34 -8.61
CA ILE A 172 0.25 7.39 -9.13
C ILE A 172 0.00 5.99 -8.58
N LEU A 173 -0.33 5.85 -7.29
CA LEU A 173 -0.66 4.58 -6.68
C LEU A 173 -1.93 3.96 -7.29
N VAL A 174 -2.98 4.76 -7.53
CA VAL A 174 -4.20 4.30 -8.22
C VAL A 174 -3.87 3.83 -9.64
N TRP A 175 -3.04 4.59 -10.38
CA TRP A 175 -2.58 4.19 -11.71
C TRP A 175 -1.81 2.87 -11.68
N ILE A 176 -0.88 2.70 -10.74
CA ILE A 176 -0.10 1.46 -10.57
C ILE A 176 -1.01 0.29 -10.23
N ALA A 177 -1.96 0.46 -9.30
CA ALA A 177 -2.93 -0.57 -8.97
C ALA A 177 -3.78 -0.95 -10.19
N TRP A 178 -4.21 0.03 -10.98
CA TRP A 178 -4.97 -0.20 -12.21
C TRP A 178 -4.15 -0.97 -13.25
N VAL A 179 -2.91 -0.54 -13.54
CA VAL A 179 -2.00 -1.24 -14.46
C VAL A 179 -1.77 -2.67 -13.99
N THR A 180 -1.50 -2.86 -12.69
CA THR A 180 -1.25 -4.19 -12.12
C THR A 180 -2.45 -5.10 -12.30
N VAL A 181 -3.67 -4.61 -12.08
CA VAL A 181 -4.88 -5.43 -12.22
C VAL A 181 -5.20 -5.78 -13.69
N HIS A 182 -4.90 -4.88 -14.64
CA HIS A 182 -5.31 -5.03 -16.04
C HIS A 182 -4.22 -5.61 -16.97
N GLN A 183 -2.97 -5.68 -16.52
CA GLN A 183 -1.92 -6.38 -17.26
C GLN A 183 -2.06 -7.90 -17.13
N GLY A 184 -1.67 -8.64 -18.19
CA GLY A 184 -1.39 -10.07 -18.09
C GLY A 184 -0.19 -10.34 -17.18
N ALA A 185 0.04 -11.61 -16.81
CA ALA A 185 1.18 -12.02 -15.97
C ALA A 185 2.47 -11.31 -16.41
N ALA A 186 3.18 -10.67 -15.47
CA ALA A 186 4.38 -9.90 -15.79
C ALA A 186 5.49 -10.78 -16.40
N TYR A 187 5.43 -12.08 -16.14
CA TYR A 187 6.27 -13.09 -16.74
C TYR A 187 5.43 -14.10 -17.54
N PRO A 188 5.56 -14.16 -18.86
CA PRO A 188 5.22 -15.38 -19.58
C PRO A 188 6.15 -16.48 -19.05
N HIS A 189 5.59 -17.57 -18.55
CA HIS A 189 6.34 -18.81 -18.31
C HIS A 189 6.75 -19.45 -19.65
N ALA A 190 7.46 -18.71 -20.51
CA ALA A 190 7.90 -19.17 -21.84
C ALA A 190 9.12 -20.11 -21.78
N VAL A 191 9.61 -20.44 -20.58
CA VAL A 191 10.80 -21.28 -20.42
C VAL A 191 10.46 -22.78 -20.49
N ASP A 192 9.18 -23.19 -20.43
CA ASP A 192 8.81 -24.62 -20.33
C ASP A 192 8.22 -25.22 -21.63
N ASP A 193 7.85 -24.40 -22.62
CA ASP A 193 7.31 -24.91 -23.90
C ASP A 193 8.43 -25.24 -24.91
N ASP A 194 9.51 -24.45 -24.98
CA ASP A 194 10.65 -24.72 -25.87
C ASP A 194 11.47 -25.95 -25.42
N ALA A 195 11.49 -26.26 -24.12
CA ALA A 195 12.19 -27.42 -23.57
C ALA A 195 11.46 -28.75 -23.82
N ARG A 196 10.13 -28.72 -24.02
CA ARG A 196 9.30 -29.90 -24.33
C ARG A 196 9.16 -30.15 -25.84
N ALA A 197 9.47 -29.16 -26.67
CA ALA A 197 9.40 -29.25 -28.12
C ALA A 197 10.71 -29.75 -28.77
N ALA A 198 11.81 -29.86 -28.02
CA ALA A 198 13.04 -30.45 -28.54
C ALA A 198 12.82 -31.95 -28.81
N PRO A 199 12.95 -32.43 -30.06
CA PRO A 199 12.88 -33.85 -30.32
C PRO A 199 14.03 -34.53 -29.58
N VAL A 200 13.70 -35.54 -28.77
CA VAL A 200 14.70 -36.45 -28.19
C VAL A 200 15.36 -37.15 -29.37
N ALA A 201 16.54 -36.67 -29.76
CA ALA A 201 17.34 -37.30 -30.80
C ALA A 201 17.78 -38.69 -30.28
N GLY A 202 17.18 -39.73 -30.87
CA GLY A 202 17.50 -41.14 -30.67
C GLY A 202 17.22 -41.90 -31.96
#